data_AF-A0A9D2UH52-F1
#
_entry.id   AF-A0A9D2UH52-F1
#
_cell.length_a   1.000
_cell.length_b   1.000
_cell.length_c   1.000
_cell.angle_alpha   90.00
_cell.angle_beta   90.00
_cell.angle_gamma   90.00
#
_symmetry.space_group_name_H-M   'P 1'
#
loop_
_entity.id
_entity.type
_entity.pdbx_description
1 polymer ?
#
loop_
_entity_poly.entity_id
_entity_poly.type
_entity_poly.pdbx_seq_one_letter_code
_entity_poly.pdbx_strand_id
1 'polypeptide(L)'
;MKSLIILAAATLVAAAANAQATTPPSITELEGDYIIINNRTYEEVPAVYNMRPMTITADGDSLVISNMYMTGCLDIKAGYDETTGDITFPSGKLIFQVGDFVYYLYQWNDDQEAVNPRPFTYRYTGDGEWSTDATLMLMAGYAGSEELQPGYFAQGSQIISANATSSNVSYAASGLDRYDESRPSLVRIDDTVITIYNFLQTDQYGYGCMMQGVIDNTGTYAIFVPSTVGQANDLTYRILAGCTLNADGNLPTGLSSAMGHDGYTHATIDLDEGTIVFDPMAIWAGDYDDTTGSLTINSNLVYETVASSSVTFDPDRAYTSSVTTTTADTGGTAEVERVDYYRIDGTLTAQPREGELVIRRTLYKDGTVTSDKMFWH
;
A
#
# COMPACT_ATOMS: atom_id res chain seq x y z
N MET A 1 -14.98 44.50 -4.83
CA MET A 1 -16.28 43.81 -4.63
C MET A 1 -16.26 42.57 -5.51
N LYS A 2 -16.25 41.33 -5.06
CA LYS A 2 -16.21 40.71 -3.72
C LYS A 2 -15.21 39.55 -3.84
N SER A 3 -14.30 39.44 -2.88
CA SER A 3 -13.44 38.28 -2.69
C SER A 3 -14.31 37.05 -2.41
N LEU A 4 -14.01 35.92 -3.05
CA LEU A 4 -14.51 34.61 -2.63
C LEU A 4 -13.29 33.79 -2.21
N ILE A 5 -13.07 33.75 -0.90
CA ILE A 5 -12.14 32.86 -0.22
C ILE A 5 -12.79 31.48 -0.29
N ILE A 6 -12.23 30.55 -1.05
CA ILE A 6 -12.58 29.14 -0.94
C ILE A 6 -11.76 28.60 0.22
N LEU A 7 -12.39 28.57 1.39
CA LEU A 7 -11.91 27.90 2.58
C LEU A 7 -11.95 26.40 2.28
N ALA A 8 -10.79 25.75 2.21
CA ALA A 8 -10.70 24.28 2.21
C ALA A 8 -11.24 23.80 3.56
N ALA A 9 -12.52 23.44 3.60
CA ALA A 9 -13.07 22.70 4.71
C ALA A 9 -12.46 21.29 4.63
N ALA A 10 -11.48 21.01 5.48
CA ALA A 10 -11.12 19.66 5.85
C ALA A 10 -12.37 19.03 6.47
N THR A 11 -13.21 18.39 5.66
CA THR A 11 -14.23 17.49 6.18
C THR A 11 -13.52 16.22 6.57
N LEU A 12 -13.21 16.11 7.86
CA LEU A 12 -13.15 14.84 8.59
C LEU A 12 -14.46 14.09 8.28
N VAL A 13 -14.46 13.28 7.23
CA VAL A 13 -15.43 12.19 7.13
C VAL A 13 -14.91 11.14 8.09
N ALA A 14 -15.35 11.24 9.35
CA ALA A 14 -15.45 10.07 10.19
C ALA A 14 -16.46 9.17 9.48
N ALA A 15 -15.95 8.29 8.61
CA ALA A 15 -16.71 7.13 8.20
C ALA A 15 -17.10 6.43 9.50
N ALA A 16 -18.40 6.21 9.70
CA ALA A 16 -18.86 5.31 10.73
C ALA A 16 -18.33 3.93 10.36
N ALA A 17 -17.12 3.62 10.85
CA ALA A 17 -16.57 2.30 10.81
C ALA A 17 -17.60 1.38 11.47
N ASN A 18 -17.98 0.30 10.77
CA ASN A 18 -18.48 -0.87 11.48
C ASN A 18 -17.52 -1.09 12.65
N ALA A 19 -18.06 -1.12 13.88
CA ALA A 19 -17.24 -1.35 15.06
C ALA A 19 -16.72 -2.80 15.03
N GLN A 20 -15.67 -3.02 14.23
CA GLN A 20 -14.83 -4.21 14.26
C GLN A 20 -14.15 -4.28 15.63
N ALA A 21 -13.87 -5.50 16.07
CA ALA A 21 -13.40 -5.77 17.42
C ALA A 21 -12.15 -4.93 17.75
N THR A 22 -12.31 -3.90 18.59
CA THR A 22 -11.21 -3.08 19.09
C THR A 22 -10.46 -3.77 20.23
N THR A 23 -10.68 -5.07 20.45
CA THR A 23 -9.96 -5.83 21.46
C THR A 23 -8.53 -6.01 20.98
N PRO A 24 -7.53 -5.51 21.71
CA PRO A 24 -6.14 -5.73 21.36
C PRO A 24 -5.81 -7.23 21.35
N PRO A 25 -4.95 -7.69 20.43
CA PRO A 25 -4.43 -9.05 20.47
C PRO A 25 -3.60 -9.27 21.74
N SER A 26 -3.50 -10.50 22.22
CA SER A 26 -2.48 -10.86 23.22
C SER A 26 -1.08 -10.77 22.61
N ILE A 27 -0.06 -10.67 23.47
CA ILE A 27 1.33 -10.57 23.00
C ILE A 27 1.77 -11.78 22.14
N THR A 28 1.22 -12.96 22.40
CA THR A 28 1.48 -14.18 21.63
C THR A 28 0.77 -14.18 20.28
N GLU A 29 -0.40 -13.54 20.18
CA GLU A 29 -1.13 -13.40 18.91
C GLU A 29 -0.45 -12.41 17.95
N LEU A 30 0.49 -11.60 18.47
CA LEU A 30 1.30 -10.69 17.66
C LEU A 30 2.46 -11.37 16.93
N GLU A 31 2.78 -12.63 17.22
CA GLU A 31 3.88 -13.31 16.52
C GLU A 31 3.54 -13.55 15.05
N GLY A 32 4.41 -13.07 14.15
CA GLY A 32 4.22 -13.26 12.71
C GLY A 32 4.84 -12.18 11.85
N ASP A 33 4.44 -12.20 10.58
CA ASP A 33 4.88 -11.24 9.57
C ASP A 33 3.94 -10.05 9.47
N TYR A 34 4.55 -8.89 9.22
CA TYR A 34 3.93 -7.59 9.17
C TYR A 34 4.50 -6.80 7.99
N ILE A 35 3.79 -5.74 7.64
CA ILE A 35 4.28 -4.71 6.74
C ILE A 35 4.30 -3.40 7.50
N ILE A 36 5.43 -2.71 7.44
CA ILE A 36 5.50 -1.31 7.83
C ILE A 36 5.27 -0.44 6.59
N ILE A 37 4.31 0.47 6.68
CA ILE A 37 3.99 1.45 5.64
C ILE A 37 4.40 2.83 6.14
N ASN A 38 5.47 3.37 5.56
CA ASN A 38 5.97 4.69 5.89
C ASN A 38 5.47 5.71 4.87
N ASN A 39 4.79 6.75 5.37
CA ASN A 39 4.28 7.82 4.53
C ASN A 39 5.36 8.87 4.30
N ARG A 40 5.48 9.32 3.05
CA ARG A 40 6.35 10.44 2.70
C ARG A 40 5.73 11.24 1.55
N THR A 41 5.82 12.56 1.64
CA THR A 41 5.46 13.44 0.54
C THR A 41 6.69 13.77 -0.30
N TYR A 42 6.57 13.65 -1.62
CA TYR A 42 7.55 14.15 -2.59
C TYR A 42 6.90 15.27 -3.38
N GLU A 43 7.43 16.48 -3.27
CA GLU A 43 6.85 17.65 -3.97
C GLU A 43 5.32 17.73 -3.73
N GLU A 44 4.89 17.57 -2.47
CA GLU A 44 3.48 17.57 -2.05
C GLU A 44 2.63 16.36 -2.50
N VAL A 45 3.20 15.42 -3.26
CA VAL A 45 2.55 14.16 -3.65
C VAL A 45 2.74 13.12 -2.55
N PRO A 46 1.66 12.61 -1.92
CA PRO A 46 1.75 11.47 -1.02
C PRO A 46 2.14 10.23 -1.84
N ALA A 47 3.37 9.78 -1.68
CA ALA A 47 3.79 8.50 -2.18
C ALA A 47 3.83 7.53 -0.99
N VAL A 48 3.23 6.35 -1.15
CA VAL A 48 3.41 5.25 -0.20
C VAL A 48 4.84 4.76 -0.38
N TYR A 49 5.77 5.47 0.24
CA TYR A 49 7.15 5.49 -0.22
C TYR A 49 8.01 4.43 0.44
N ASN A 50 7.52 3.73 1.47
CA ASN A 50 8.27 2.60 1.95
C ASN A 50 7.42 1.55 2.63
N MET A 51 7.06 0.54 1.85
CA MET A 51 6.53 -0.72 2.36
C MET A 51 7.68 -1.71 2.53
N ARG A 52 7.83 -2.24 3.74
CA ARG A 52 8.82 -3.28 4.04
C ARG A 52 8.20 -4.39 4.86
N PRO A 53 8.62 -5.64 4.63
CA PRO A 53 8.29 -6.73 5.51
C PRO A 53 9.04 -6.52 6.84
N MET A 54 8.35 -6.85 7.91
CA MET A 54 8.81 -6.79 9.29
C MET A 54 8.32 -8.06 9.98
N THR A 55 9.06 -8.55 10.97
CA THR A 55 8.62 -9.70 11.76
C THR A 55 8.56 -9.29 13.22
N ILE A 56 7.50 -9.73 13.90
CA ILE A 56 7.31 -9.54 15.33
C ILE A 56 7.40 -10.91 16.00
N THR A 57 8.18 -10.98 17.08
CA THR A 57 8.25 -12.16 17.95
C THR A 57 8.07 -11.74 19.41
N ALA A 58 7.46 -12.59 20.23
CA ALA A 58 7.27 -12.30 21.64
C ALA A 58 8.54 -12.64 22.46
N ASP A 59 8.89 -11.78 23.41
CA ASP A 59 9.98 -11.96 24.36
C ASP A 59 9.53 -11.57 25.77
N GLY A 60 8.84 -12.49 26.44
CA GLY A 60 8.22 -12.25 27.74
C GLY A 60 7.10 -11.21 27.63
N ASP A 61 7.24 -10.10 28.34
CA ASP A 61 6.29 -8.97 28.34
C ASP A 61 6.69 -7.88 27.31
N SER A 62 7.41 -8.26 26.26
CA SER A 62 7.94 -7.34 25.25
C SER A 62 7.94 -7.97 23.87
N LEU A 63 8.13 -7.14 22.85
CA LEU A 63 8.23 -7.54 21.46
C LEU A 63 9.65 -7.37 20.96
N VAL A 64 10.10 -8.30 20.12
CA VAL A 64 11.29 -8.15 19.29
C VAL A 64 10.84 -7.89 17.87
N ILE A 65 11.21 -6.72 17.36
CA ILE A 65 10.83 -6.21 16.04
C ILE A 65 12.03 -6.30 15.11
N SER A 66 11.95 -7.15 14.10
CA SER A 66 13.01 -7.39 13.12
C SER A 66 12.71 -6.71 11.78
N ASN A 67 13.75 -6.23 11.09
CA ASN A 67 13.67 -5.62 9.75
C ASN A 67 12.84 -4.32 9.64
N MET A 68 12.58 -3.61 10.75
CA MET A 68 11.76 -2.39 10.77
C MET A 68 12.27 -1.29 9.82
N TYR A 69 13.59 -1.16 9.64
CA TYR A 69 14.18 -0.18 8.72
C TYR A 69 14.56 -0.79 7.38
N MET A 70 15.31 -1.89 7.39
CA MET A 70 15.73 -2.58 6.18
C MET A 70 16.01 -4.05 6.48
N THR A 71 15.99 -4.89 5.46
CA THR A 71 16.35 -6.29 5.59
C THR A 71 17.74 -6.41 6.22
N GLY A 72 17.86 -7.17 7.30
CA GLY A 72 19.11 -7.37 8.04
C GLY A 72 19.48 -6.21 8.98
N CYS A 73 18.57 -5.27 9.23
CA CYS A 73 18.75 -4.28 10.29
C CYS A 73 18.71 -4.94 11.68
N LEU A 74 19.25 -4.26 12.68
CA LEU A 74 19.26 -4.75 14.05
C LEU A 74 17.84 -4.81 14.61
N ASP A 75 17.60 -5.82 15.44
CA ASP A 75 16.33 -5.99 16.14
C ASP A 75 16.09 -4.87 17.16
N ILE A 76 14.84 -4.46 17.28
CA ILE A 76 14.41 -3.47 18.25
C ILE A 76 13.49 -4.14 19.27
N LYS A 77 13.86 -4.05 20.54
CA LYS A 77 12.97 -4.44 21.64
C LYS A 77 11.97 -3.31 21.91
N ALA A 78 10.69 -3.61 21.75
CA ALA A 78 9.56 -2.71 21.97
C ALA A 78 8.70 -3.20 23.14
N GLY A 79 8.04 -2.27 23.83
CA GLY A 79 7.02 -2.59 24.84
C GLY A 79 5.66 -2.82 24.18
N TYR A 80 4.82 -3.64 24.82
CA TYR A 80 3.44 -3.87 24.42
C TYR A 80 2.51 -3.69 25.63
N ASP A 81 1.40 -2.98 25.44
CA ASP A 81 0.35 -2.85 26.45
C ASP A 81 -0.88 -3.64 26.00
N GLU A 82 -1.14 -4.80 26.60
CA GLU A 82 -2.29 -5.65 26.25
C GLU A 82 -3.65 -5.00 26.55
N THR A 83 -3.69 -3.92 27.34
CA THR A 83 -4.94 -3.19 27.64
C THR A 83 -5.35 -2.28 26.49
N THR A 84 -4.38 -1.62 25.87
CA THR A 84 -4.60 -0.61 24.81
C THR A 84 -4.25 -1.14 23.42
N GLY A 85 -3.40 -2.15 23.34
CA GLY A 85 -2.78 -2.65 22.13
C GLY A 85 -1.57 -1.83 21.68
N ASP A 86 -1.12 -0.85 22.45
CA ASP A 86 -0.06 0.06 21.98
C ASP A 86 1.32 -0.62 21.92
N ILE A 87 2.04 -0.41 20.81
CA ILE A 87 3.44 -0.83 20.66
C ILE A 87 4.33 0.40 20.87
N THR A 88 5.17 0.36 21.89
CA THR A 88 6.05 1.50 22.24
C THR A 88 7.50 1.18 21.95
N PHE A 89 8.10 2.01 21.09
CA PHE A 89 9.49 1.91 20.70
C PHE A 89 10.35 2.87 21.52
N PRO A 90 11.49 2.41 22.06
CA PRO A 90 12.45 3.32 22.65
C PRO A 90 13.11 4.20 21.57
N SER A 91 13.34 5.47 21.90
CA SER A 91 14.03 6.40 21.01
C SER A 91 15.54 6.25 21.09
N GLY A 92 16.23 6.63 20.00
CA GLY A 92 17.69 6.62 19.90
C GLY A 92 18.30 5.22 19.84
N LYS A 93 17.53 4.23 19.39
CA LYS A 93 18.06 2.89 19.18
C LYS A 93 18.91 2.84 17.92
N LEU A 94 20.07 2.19 18.03
CA LEU A 94 20.86 1.80 16.88
C LEU A 94 20.08 0.73 16.11
N ILE A 95 19.81 0.99 14.84
CA ILE A 95 19.03 0.08 14.00
C ILE A 95 19.83 -0.47 12.82
N PHE A 96 20.95 0.16 12.45
CA PHE A 96 21.80 -0.33 11.37
C PHE A 96 23.25 0.08 11.61
N GLN A 97 24.18 -0.84 11.33
CA GLN A 97 25.61 -0.57 11.40
C GLN A 97 26.34 -1.34 10.30
N VAL A 98 27.15 -0.63 9.51
CA VAL A 98 28.07 -1.23 8.53
C VAL A 98 29.43 -0.57 8.70
N GLY A 99 30.40 -1.34 9.18
CA GLY A 99 31.68 -0.80 9.61
C GLY A 99 31.48 0.27 10.70
N ASP A 100 32.00 1.46 10.44
CA ASP A 100 31.83 2.61 11.33
C ASP A 100 30.58 3.44 11.02
N PHE A 101 29.84 3.16 9.94
CA PHE A 101 28.62 3.91 9.63
C PHE A 101 27.45 3.39 10.46
N VAL A 102 26.73 4.27 11.14
CA VAL A 102 25.63 3.92 12.06
C VAL A 102 24.35 4.72 11.76
N TYR A 103 23.20 4.10 11.99
CA TYR A 103 21.89 4.76 11.95
C TYR A 103 21.12 4.50 13.23
N TYR A 104 20.50 5.57 13.74
CA TYR A 104 19.64 5.54 14.92
C TYR A 104 18.23 5.96 14.57
N LEU A 105 17.22 5.33 15.18
CA LEU A 105 15.82 5.70 15.01
C LEU A 105 15.36 6.66 16.12
N TYR A 106 14.79 7.79 15.75
CA TYR A 106 14.22 8.79 16.64
C TYR A 106 12.83 9.21 16.19
N GLN A 107 12.04 9.73 17.14
CA GLN A 107 10.97 10.65 16.80
C GLN A 107 11.58 12.03 16.49
N TRP A 108 11.06 12.72 15.50
CA TRP A 108 11.41 14.10 15.16
C TRP A 108 10.38 15.07 15.73
N ASN A 109 10.87 16.22 16.20
CA ASN A 109 10.03 17.35 16.54
C ASN A 109 10.12 18.38 15.41
N ASP A 110 9.09 18.42 14.57
CA ASP A 110 9.01 19.35 13.43
C ASP A 110 9.07 20.82 13.87
N ASP A 111 8.45 21.18 15.00
CA ASP A 111 8.43 22.56 15.50
C ASP A 111 9.81 23.05 15.98
N GLN A 112 10.63 22.13 16.48
CA GLN A 112 11.95 22.43 17.05
C GLN A 112 13.10 22.08 16.10
N GLU A 113 12.81 21.46 14.96
CA GLU A 113 13.78 20.90 14.02
C GLU A 113 14.86 20.08 14.75
N ALA A 114 14.43 19.21 15.67
CA ALA A 114 15.33 18.45 16.53
C ALA A 114 14.79 17.05 16.83
N VAL A 115 15.70 16.15 17.20
CA VAL A 115 15.32 14.82 17.70
C VAL A 115 14.54 14.95 19.02
N ASN A 116 13.44 14.22 19.12
CA ASN A 116 12.72 14.01 20.36
C ASN A 116 13.27 12.71 21.01
N PRO A 117 13.93 12.78 22.17
CA PRO A 117 14.53 11.61 22.80
C PRO A 117 13.52 10.72 23.53
N ARG A 118 12.23 11.05 23.51
CA ARG A 118 11.19 10.28 24.18
C ARG A 118 10.80 9.06 23.33
N PRO A 119 10.41 7.93 23.96
CA PRO A 119 9.78 6.82 23.25
C PRO A 119 8.61 7.30 22.40
N PHE A 120 8.37 6.61 21.29
CA PHE A 120 7.24 6.85 20.40
C PHE A 120 6.37 5.60 20.33
N THR A 121 5.09 5.81 20.05
CA THR A 121 4.07 4.77 20.17
C THR A 121 3.29 4.64 18.87
N TYR A 122 3.11 3.39 18.45
CA TYR A 122 2.13 3.00 17.46
C TYR A 122 0.87 2.57 18.20
N ARG A 123 -0.24 3.28 17.93
CA ARG A 123 -1.53 3.06 18.58
C ARG A 123 -2.33 2.02 17.81
N TYR A 124 -2.92 1.08 18.52
CA TYR A 124 -3.77 0.07 17.90
C TYR A 124 -5.03 0.71 17.34
N THR A 125 -5.30 0.48 16.05
CA THR A 125 -6.46 1.03 15.35
C THR A 125 -7.54 0.00 15.06
N GLY A 126 -7.29 -1.29 15.38
CA GLY A 126 -8.18 -2.40 15.06
C GLY A 126 -7.60 -3.31 13.97
N ASP A 127 -8.15 -4.52 13.86
CA ASP A 127 -7.86 -5.50 12.81
C ASP A 127 -6.37 -5.83 12.62
N GLY A 128 -5.55 -5.79 13.67
CA GLY A 128 -4.11 -6.01 13.51
C GLY A 128 -3.40 -4.86 12.78
N GLU A 129 -3.89 -3.64 12.95
CA GLU A 129 -3.26 -2.41 12.47
C GLU A 129 -2.87 -1.49 13.62
N TRP A 130 -1.72 -0.86 13.46
CA TRP A 130 -1.25 0.20 14.33
C TRP A 130 -0.78 1.40 13.53
N SER A 131 -0.98 2.59 14.07
CA SER A 131 -0.55 3.83 13.42
C SER A 131 0.15 4.77 14.38
N THR A 132 1.08 5.55 13.83
CA THR A 132 1.67 6.68 14.53
C THR A 132 1.61 7.91 13.62
N ASP A 133 1.23 9.03 14.21
CA ASP A 133 1.27 10.37 13.61
C ASP A 133 2.62 11.07 13.82
N ALA A 134 3.51 10.45 14.60
CA ALA A 134 4.84 10.95 14.83
C ALA A 134 5.67 10.96 13.54
N THR A 135 6.36 12.08 13.29
CA THR A 135 7.45 12.10 12.32
C THR A 135 8.59 11.24 12.85
N LEU A 136 9.00 10.26 12.07
CA LEU A 136 10.12 9.37 12.38
C LEU A 136 11.35 9.79 11.57
N MET A 137 12.51 9.77 12.22
CA MET A 137 13.77 10.24 11.65
C MET A 137 14.88 9.22 11.89
N LEU A 138 15.66 8.98 10.85
CA LEU A 138 16.92 8.25 10.95
C LEU A 138 18.04 9.24 11.15
N MET A 139 18.83 9.05 12.19
CA MET A 139 20.00 9.87 12.44
C MET A 139 21.24 9.07 12.05
N ALA A 140 21.91 9.51 10.99
CA ALA A 140 23.07 8.85 10.42
C ALA A 140 24.37 9.46 10.96
N GLY A 141 25.41 8.65 11.16
CA GLY A 141 26.71 9.16 11.58
C GLY A 141 27.79 8.10 11.57
N TYR A 142 28.88 8.40 12.27
CA TYR A 142 29.98 7.46 12.48
C TYR A 142 30.00 6.97 13.93
N ALA A 143 30.35 5.70 14.14
CA ALA A 143 30.47 5.08 15.45
C ALA A 143 31.45 5.88 16.32
N GLY A 144 30.98 6.33 17.48
CA GLY A 144 31.77 7.16 18.40
C GLY A 144 31.81 8.66 18.08
N SER A 145 31.14 9.11 17.00
CA SER A 145 30.91 10.54 16.72
C SER A 145 29.71 11.07 17.51
N GLU A 146 29.79 12.32 17.97
CA GLU A 146 28.64 13.07 18.51
C GLU A 146 27.83 13.76 17.41
N GLU A 147 28.39 13.89 16.20
CA GLU A 147 27.72 14.51 15.06
C GLU A 147 26.89 13.48 14.31
N LEU A 148 25.57 13.56 14.48
CA LEU A 148 24.58 12.85 13.68
C LEU A 148 23.92 13.80 12.68
N GLN A 149 23.68 13.32 11.47
CA GLN A 149 22.99 14.03 10.41
C GLN A 149 21.60 13.44 10.22
N PRO A 150 20.54 14.26 10.06
CA PRO A 150 19.21 13.76 9.81
C PRO A 150 19.09 13.14 8.41
N GLY A 151 18.55 11.93 8.38
CA GLY A 151 18.07 11.20 7.22
C GLY A 151 16.56 11.00 7.35
N TYR A 152 15.80 11.59 6.44
CA TYR A 152 14.35 11.61 6.54
C TYR A 152 13.73 10.22 6.36
N PHE A 153 12.85 9.79 7.28
CA PHE A 153 12.23 8.47 7.23
C PHE A 153 10.73 8.50 6.95
N ALA A 154 9.89 9.11 7.81
CA ALA A 154 8.43 9.06 7.61
C ALA A 154 7.65 10.23 8.27
N GLN A 155 6.60 10.73 7.61
CA GLN A 155 5.55 11.62 8.15
C GLN A 155 4.34 10.79 8.56
N GLY A 156 4.49 10.09 9.68
CA GLY A 156 3.55 9.05 10.08
C GLY A 156 3.84 7.71 9.42
N SER A 157 3.47 6.66 10.13
CA SER A 157 3.78 5.28 9.77
C SER A 157 2.70 4.34 10.28
N GLN A 158 2.53 3.23 9.60
CA GLN A 158 1.59 2.17 9.98
C GLN A 158 2.31 0.83 10.04
N ILE A 159 1.92 0.00 11.00
CA ILE A 159 2.29 -1.41 11.08
C ILE A 159 1.01 -2.20 10.87
N ILE A 160 1.03 -3.13 9.91
CA ILE A 160 -0.16 -3.93 9.55
C ILE A 160 0.25 -5.38 9.47
N SER A 161 -0.55 -6.29 10.03
CA SER A 161 -0.30 -7.73 9.91
C SER A 161 -0.36 -8.17 8.45
N ALA A 162 0.64 -8.92 8.00
CA ALA A 162 0.63 -9.49 6.66
C ALA A 162 -0.34 -10.67 6.62
N ASN A 163 -1.23 -10.69 5.62
CA ASN A 163 -2.17 -11.78 5.37
C ASN A 163 -1.90 -12.50 4.05
N ALA A 164 -0.83 -12.11 3.36
CA ALA A 164 -0.50 -12.62 2.05
C ALA A 164 1.00 -12.83 1.90
N THR A 165 1.37 -13.55 0.85
CA THR A 165 2.75 -13.77 0.42
C THR A 165 2.78 -13.62 -1.09
N SER A 166 3.67 -12.75 -1.57
CA SER A 166 3.97 -12.61 -2.99
C SER A 166 5.03 -13.61 -3.41
N SER A 167 5.01 -13.99 -4.70
CA SER A 167 6.06 -14.74 -5.37
C SER A 167 6.26 -14.15 -6.76
N ASN A 168 7.52 -13.81 -7.07
CA ASN A 168 7.86 -13.06 -8.27
C ASN A 168 9.09 -13.68 -8.93
N VAL A 169 9.06 -13.69 -10.26
CA VAL A 169 10.22 -13.93 -11.11
C VAL A 169 10.44 -12.67 -11.93
N SER A 170 11.60 -12.05 -11.75
CA SER A 170 11.95 -10.84 -12.48
C SER A 170 13.33 -10.96 -13.14
N TYR A 171 13.58 -10.03 -14.07
CA TYR A 171 14.83 -9.90 -14.78
C TYR A 171 15.29 -8.45 -14.76
N ALA A 172 16.60 -8.22 -14.63
CA ALA A 172 17.17 -6.90 -14.88
C ALA A 172 16.81 -6.41 -16.29
N ALA A 173 16.87 -5.09 -16.53
CA ALA A 173 16.61 -4.50 -17.86
C ALA A 173 17.40 -5.14 -19.02
N SER A 174 18.53 -5.80 -18.73
CA SER A 174 19.33 -6.55 -19.71
C SER A 174 18.68 -7.88 -20.15
N GLY A 175 17.74 -8.41 -19.38
CA GLY A 175 17.14 -9.73 -19.53
C GLY A 175 18.04 -10.89 -19.08
N LEU A 176 19.24 -10.61 -18.56
CA LEU A 176 20.26 -11.62 -18.27
C LEU A 176 20.24 -12.09 -16.82
N ASP A 177 20.03 -11.17 -15.89
CA ASP A 177 20.06 -11.46 -14.45
C ASP A 177 18.64 -11.77 -13.99
N ARG A 178 18.41 -13.00 -13.53
CA ARG A 178 17.13 -13.48 -13.01
C ARG A 178 17.11 -13.37 -11.48
N TYR A 179 15.97 -12.94 -10.96
CA TYR A 179 15.71 -12.85 -9.54
C TYR A 179 14.40 -13.57 -9.21
N ASP A 180 14.44 -14.50 -8.25
CA ASP A 180 13.28 -15.21 -7.72
C ASP A 180 13.06 -14.77 -6.28
N GLU A 181 11.93 -14.12 -5.99
CA GLU A 181 11.68 -13.52 -4.69
C GLU A 181 10.27 -13.82 -4.16
N SER A 182 10.19 -13.88 -2.83
CA SER A 182 8.92 -14.02 -2.11
C SER A 182 8.95 -13.14 -0.87
N ARG A 183 7.82 -12.47 -0.57
CA ARG A 183 7.74 -11.51 0.53
C ARG A 183 6.38 -11.55 1.21
N PRO A 184 6.32 -11.30 2.53
CA PRO A 184 5.06 -10.96 3.19
C PRO A 184 4.39 -9.77 2.50
N SER A 185 3.12 -9.94 2.17
CA SER A 185 2.29 -8.99 1.45
C SER A 185 0.96 -8.81 2.21
N LEU A 186 0.21 -7.80 1.82
CA LEU A 186 -1.12 -7.54 2.38
C LEU A 186 -2.11 -7.39 1.24
N VAL A 187 -3.19 -8.14 1.29
CA VAL A 187 -4.34 -7.99 0.41
C VAL A 187 -5.50 -7.42 1.21
N ARG A 188 -6.08 -6.33 0.69
CA ARG A 188 -7.33 -5.74 1.15
C ARG A 188 -8.35 -5.80 0.03
N ILE A 189 -9.55 -6.27 0.34
CA ILE A 189 -10.66 -6.32 -0.62
C ILE A 189 -11.82 -5.55 0.00
N ASP A 190 -12.17 -4.44 -0.65
CA ASP A 190 -13.29 -3.58 -0.26
C ASP A 190 -14.27 -3.51 -1.43
N ASP A 191 -15.39 -4.23 -1.31
CA ASP A 191 -16.34 -4.49 -2.40
C ASP A 191 -15.63 -5.11 -3.62
N THR A 192 -15.62 -4.42 -4.76
CA THR A 192 -14.93 -4.85 -5.98
C THR A 192 -13.49 -4.39 -6.03
N VAL A 193 -13.03 -3.56 -5.09
CA VAL A 193 -11.67 -3.00 -5.12
C VAL A 193 -10.72 -3.92 -4.38
N ILE A 194 -9.69 -4.37 -5.10
CA ILE A 194 -8.60 -5.12 -4.51
C ILE A 194 -7.35 -4.24 -4.44
N THR A 195 -6.76 -4.14 -3.25
CA THR A 195 -5.50 -3.42 -3.04
C THR A 195 -4.48 -4.36 -2.45
N ILE A 196 -3.29 -4.37 -3.04
CA ILE A 196 -2.21 -5.26 -2.67
C ILE A 196 -1.01 -4.40 -2.29
N TYR A 197 -0.43 -4.68 -1.14
CA TYR A 197 0.73 -3.97 -0.60
C TYR A 197 1.94 -4.91 -0.53
N ASN A 198 3.12 -4.36 -0.77
CA ASN A 198 4.42 -5.02 -0.68
C ASN A 198 4.56 -6.31 -1.52
N PHE A 199 4.20 -6.27 -2.81
CA PHE A 199 4.15 -7.50 -3.62
C PHE A 199 5.29 -7.67 -4.66
N LEU A 200 6.23 -6.73 -4.77
CA LEU A 200 7.40 -6.80 -5.67
C LEU A 200 8.75 -6.61 -4.95
N GLN A 201 9.84 -6.76 -5.72
CA GLN A 201 11.21 -6.85 -5.23
C GLN A 201 11.71 -5.62 -4.48
N THR A 202 12.72 -5.87 -3.65
CA THR A 202 13.57 -4.84 -3.05
C THR A 202 14.78 -4.68 -3.96
N ASP A 203 14.78 -3.74 -4.89
CA ASP A 203 16.04 -3.38 -5.54
C ASP A 203 16.98 -2.70 -4.51
N GLN A 204 18.19 -2.32 -4.94
CA GLN A 204 19.11 -1.52 -4.11
C GLN A 204 18.50 -0.20 -3.55
N TYR A 205 17.34 0.21 -4.04
CA TYR A 205 16.63 1.43 -3.66
C TYR A 205 15.35 1.15 -2.83
N GLY A 206 14.88 -0.09 -2.78
CA GLY A 206 14.07 -0.68 -1.72
C GLY A 206 12.64 -0.16 -1.56
N TYR A 207 11.74 -0.56 -2.45
CA TYR A 207 10.33 -0.19 -2.34
C TYR A 207 9.42 -1.39 -2.58
N GLY A 208 8.71 -1.83 -1.54
CA GLY A 208 7.47 -2.59 -1.76
C GLY A 208 6.53 -1.77 -2.63
N CYS A 209 5.83 -2.41 -3.57
CA CYS A 209 4.83 -1.79 -4.44
C CYS A 209 3.43 -1.91 -3.83
N MET A 210 2.60 -0.88 -4.00
CA MET A 210 1.15 -0.97 -3.80
C MET A 210 0.47 -0.92 -5.15
N MET A 211 -0.42 -1.86 -5.43
CA MET A 211 -1.26 -1.86 -6.62
C MET A 211 -2.72 -1.97 -6.25
N GLN A 212 -3.55 -1.28 -7.02
CA GLN A 212 -4.99 -1.32 -6.88
C GLN A 212 -5.59 -1.82 -8.19
N GLY A 213 -6.60 -2.67 -8.06
CA GLY A 213 -7.38 -3.17 -9.16
C GLY A 213 -8.85 -3.28 -8.81
N VAL A 214 -9.64 -3.64 -9.82
CA VAL A 214 -11.07 -3.88 -9.69
C VAL A 214 -11.36 -5.30 -10.14
N ILE A 215 -12.05 -6.04 -9.29
CA ILE A 215 -12.55 -7.39 -9.54
C ILE A 215 -13.74 -7.28 -10.47
N ASP A 216 -13.78 -8.16 -11.46
CA ASP A 216 -14.89 -8.25 -12.39
C ASP A 216 -16.17 -8.80 -11.73
N ASN A 217 -17.26 -8.76 -12.47
CA ASN A 217 -18.56 -9.22 -11.97
C ASN A 217 -18.64 -10.74 -11.76
N THR A 218 -17.70 -11.52 -12.29
CA THR A 218 -17.63 -12.97 -12.08
C THR A 218 -16.76 -13.35 -10.88
N GLY A 219 -15.96 -12.41 -10.34
CA GLY A 219 -15.07 -12.67 -9.22
C GLY A 219 -13.82 -13.47 -9.61
N THR A 220 -13.57 -13.65 -10.90
CA THR A 220 -12.53 -14.55 -11.43
C THR A 220 -11.37 -13.80 -12.06
N TYR A 221 -11.56 -12.51 -12.36
CA TYR A 221 -10.53 -11.66 -12.92
C TYR A 221 -10.50 -10.32 -12.21
N ALA A 222 -9.34 -9.68 -12.24
CA ALA A 222 -9.23 -8.26 -11.92
C ALA A 222 -8.33 -7.54 -12.91
N ILE A 223 -8.54 -6.24 -12.99
CA ILE A 223 -7.72 -5.35 -13.78
C ILE A 223 -7.09 -4.33 -12.85
N PHE A 224 -5.78 -4.25 -12.90
CA PHE A 224 -4.98 -3.38 -12.07
C PHE A 224 -4.45 -2.19 -12.88
N VAL A 225 -4.44 -1.03 -12.24
CA VAL A 225 -3.90 0.20 -12.82
C VAL A 225 -2.38 0.28 -12.62
N PRO A 226 -1.65 0.98 -13.50
CA PRO A 226 -0.24 1.28 -13.27
C PRO A 226 -0.02 1.96 -11.92
N SER A 227 1.13 1.68 -11.30
CA SER A 227 1.46 2.22 -9.99
C SER A 227 2.87 2.76 -9.92
N THR A 228 3.06 3.85 -9.18
CA THR A 228 4.38 4.38 -8.85
C THR A 228 5.07 3.46 -7.83
N VAL A 229 6.26 2.99 -8.15
CA VAL A 229 7.07 2.14 -7.25
C VAL A 229 8.29 2.84 -6.70
N GLY A 230 8.55 4.07 -7.11
CA GLY A 230 9.64 4.89 -6.57
C GLY A 230 10.01 6.03 -7.51
N GLN A 231 11.05 6.75 -7.14
CA GLN A 231 11.63 7.83 -7.94
C GLN A 231 13.15 7.64 -8.03
N ALA A 232 13.71 7.87 -9.21
CA ALA A 232 15.15 7.90 -9.43
C ALA A 232 15.75 9.25 -9.00
N ASN A 233 17.07 9.31 -8.83
CA ASN A 233 17.77 10.53 -8.41
C ASN A 233 17.66 11.69 -9.41
N ASP A 234 17.30 11.40 -10.65
CA ASP A 234 17.04 12.39 -11.70
C ASP A 234 15.58 12.88 -11.72
N LEU A 235 14.81 12.54 -10.67
CA LEU A 235 13.39 12.85 -10.47
C LEU A 235 12.41 12.07 -11.35
N THR A 236 12.90 11.18 -12.21
CA THR A 236 12.03 10.31 -13.02
C THR A 236 11.32 9.30 -12.14
N TYR A 237 10.02 9.11 -12.31
CA TYR A 237 9.27 8.10 -11.59
C TYR A 237 9.51 6.71 -12.18
N ARG A 238 9.42 5.70 -11.33
CA ARG A 238 9.41 4.30 -11.72
C ARG A 238 7.98 3.80 -11.65
N ILE A 239 7.45 3.36 -12.78
CA ILE A 239 6.06 2.96 -12.94
C ILE A 239 6.00 1.48 -13.25
N LEU A 240 5.35 0.72 -12.37
CA LEU A 240 4.99 -0.65 -12.65
C LEU A 240 3.73 -0.68 -13.52
N ALA A 241 3.82 -1.33 -14.67
CA ALA A 241 2.73 -1.43 -15.62
C ALA A 241 2.78 -2.78 -16.36
N GLY A 242 1.62 -3.22 -16.83
CA GLY A 242 1.48 -4.42 -17.64
C GLY A 242 2.25 -4.34 -18.95
N CYS A 243 2.78 -5.47 -19.40
CA CYS A 243 3.61 -5.56 -20.59
C CYS A 243 3.36 -6.84 -21.39
N THR A 244 3.77 -6.83 -22.65
CA THR A 244 3.96 -8.05 -23.44
C THR A 244 5.42 -8.46 -23.37
N LEU A 245 5.72 -9.75 -23.32
CA LEU A 245 7.10 -10.26 -23.29
C LEU A 245 7.59 -10.68 -24.68
N ASN A 246 8.91 -10.76 -24.84
CA ASN A 246 9.55 -11.43 -25.96
C ASN A 246 9.34 -12.95 -25.88
N ALA A 247 9.79 -13.67 -26.92
CA ALA A 247 9.63 -15.13 -26.99
C ALA A 247 10.35 -15.88 -25.85
N ASP A 248 11.44 -15.30 -25.32
CA ASP A 248 12.21 -15.86 -24.21
C ASP A 248 11.59 -15.56 -22.83
N GLY A 249 10.58 -14.69 -22.76
CA GLY A 249 9.85 -14.37 -21.52
C GLY A 249 10.63 -13.49 -20.53
N ASN A 250 11.70 -12.82 -20.95
CA ASN A 250 12.61 -12.09 -20.05
C ASN A 250 12.75 -10.60 -20.34
N LEU A 251 12.20 -10.12 -21.46
CA LEU A 251 12.22 -8.71 -21.85
C LEU A 251 10.84 -8.25 -22.31
N PRO A 252 10.39 -7.05 -21.90
CA PRO A 252 9.16 -6.50 -22.43
C PRO A 252 9.35 -6.06 -23.89
N THR A 253 8.30 -6.22 -24.68
CA THR A 253 8.21 -5.80 -26.09
C THR A 253 7.30 -4.59 -26.28
N GLY A 254 6.52 -4.23 -25.26
CA GLY A 254 5.61 -3.09 -25.24
C GLY A 254 4.72 -3.12 -24.00
N LEU A 255 3.89 -2.09 -23.86
CA LEU A 255 2.84 -2.06 -22.85
C LEU A 255 1.72 -3.02 -23.26
N SER A 256 1.16 -3.73 -22.28
CA SER A 256 -0.12 -4.40 -22.48
C SER A 256 -1.23 -3.35 -22.59
N SER A 257 -2.35 -3.74 -23.19
CA SER A 257 -3.57 -2.95 -23.16
C SER A 257 -4.68 -3.82 -22.58
N ALA A 258 -5.23 -3.42 -21.44
CA ALA A 258 -6.41 -4.04 -20.85
C ALA A 258 -7.54 -3.01 -20.84
N MET A 259 -8.73 -3.41 -21.31
CA MET A 259 -9.88 -2.51 -21.49
C MET A 259 -9.59 -1.23 -22.30
N GLY A 260 -8.63 -1.28 -23.23
CA GLY A 260 -8.25 -0.12 -24.05
C GLY A 260 -7.40 0.92 -23.32
N HIS A 261 -6.85 0.58 -22.15
CA HIS A 261 -5.92 1.41 -21.40
C HIS A 261 -4.52 0.79 -21.42
N ASP A 262 -3.55 1.55 -21.90
CA ASP A 262 -2.15 1.12 -21.98
C ASP A 262 -1.54 1.01 -20.58
N GLY A 263 -0.78 -0.07 -20.37
CA GLY A 263 -0.10 -0.38 -19.11
C GLY A 263 -0.99 -0.99 -18.03
N TYR A 264 -2.29 -1.16 -18.27
CA TYR A 264 -3.16 -1.88 -17.35
C TYR A 264 -2.84 -3.38 -17.40
N THR A 265 -2.82 -4.01 -16.21
CA THR A 265 -2.47 -5.42 -16.05
C THR A 265 -3.71 -6.23 -15.71
N HIS A 266 -3.92 -7.33 -16.43
CA HIS A 266 -4.95 -8.29 -16.08
C HIS A 266 -4.39 -9.33 -15.09
N ALA A 267 -5.24 -9.80 -14.18
CA ALA A 267 -4.92 -10.88 -13.27
C ALA A 267 -6.09 -11.87 -13.17
N THR A 268 -5.77 -13.15 -13.05
CA THR A 268 -6.75 -14.17 -12.65
C THR A 268 -6.80 -14.23 -11.13
N ILE A 269 -8.00 -14.31 -10.57
CA ILE A 269 -8.23 -14.36 -9.12
C ILE A 269 -9.07 -15.59 -8.78
N ASP A 270 -8.69 -16.25 -7.68
CA ASP A 270 -9.55 -17.17 -6.96
C ASP A 270 -9.72 -16.65 -5.53
N LEU A 271 -10.89 -16.10 -5.23
CA LEU A 271 -11.18 -15.51 -3.91
C LEU A 271 -11.39 -16.58 -2.83
N ASP A 272 -11.83 -17.78 -3.23
CA ASP A 272 -12.08 -18.89 -2.30
C ASP A 272 -10.77 -19.58 -1.91
N GLU A 273 -9.85 -19.74 -2.86
CA GLU A 273 -8.50 -20.27 -2.60
C GLU A 273 -7.51 -19.19 -2.14
N GLY A 274 -7.87 -17.91 -2.24
CA GLY A 274 -7.02 -16.80 -1.86
C GLY A 274 -5.81 -16.63 -2.77
N THR A 275 -6.00 -16.66 -4.09
CA THR A 275 -4.90 -16.56 -5.06
C THR A 275 -5.14 -15.48 -6.11
N ILE A 276 -4.04 -14.83 -6.52
CA ILE A 276 -4.00 -13.82 -7.58
C ILE A 276 -2.80 -14.12 -8.44
N VAL A 277 -2.99 -14.22 -9.75
CA VAL A 277 -1.91 -14.45 -10.73
C VAL A 277 -1.96 -13.37 -11.79
N PHE A 278 -0.87 -12.62 -11.92
CA PHE A 278 -0.79 -11.48 -12.81
C PHE A 278 -0.26 -11.89 -14.18
N ASP A 279 -0.78 -11.23 -15.22
CA ASP A 279 -0.09 -11.13 -16.49
C ASP A 279 1.27 -10.40 -16.30
N PRO A 280 2.24 -10.60 -17.21
CA PRO A 280 3.55 -9.98 -17.08
C PRO A 280 3.51 -8.46 -16.95
N MET A 281 4.44 -7.93 -16.16
CA MET A 281 4.60 -6.50 -15.92
C MET A 281 6.06 -6.09 -16.13
N ALA A 282 6.31 -4.79 -16.18
CA ALA A 282 7.65 -4.25 -16.13
C ALA A 282 7.66 -2.91 -15.37
N ILE A 283 8.82 -2.56 -14.83
CA ILE A 283 9.07 -1.27 -14.21
C ILE A 283 9.68 -0.37 -15.29
N TRP A 284 8.92 0.64 -15.67
CA TRP A 284 9.26 1.62 -16.69
C TRP A 284 9.65 2.93 -16.04
N ALA A 285 10.39 3.76 -16.78
CA ALA A 285 10.45 5.18 -16.47
C ALA A 285 9.11 5.86 -16.78
N GLY A 286 8.78 6.91 -16.05
CA GLY A 286 7.59 7.71 -16.29
C GLY A 286 7.58 9.02 -15.53
N ASP A 287 6.50 9.76 -15.75
CA ASP A 287 6.21 11.04 -15.12
C ASP A 287 4.87 10.95 -14.37
N TYR A 288 4.75 11.72 -13.29
CA TYR A 288 3.52 11.90 -12.54
C TYR A 288 3.13 13.37 -12.59
N ASP A 289 1.88 13.64 -12.99
CA ASP A 289 1.27 14.96 -12.96
C ASP A 289 0.43 15.06 -11.69
N ASP A 290 0.93 15.82 -10.72
CA ASP A 290 0.32 16.04 -9.40
C ASP A 290 -1.03 16.79 -9.45
N THR A 291 -1.24 17.57 -10.50
CA THR A 291 -2.42 18.41 -10.70
C THR A 291 -3.59 17.57 -11.19
N THR A 292 -3.32 16.54 -11.98
CA THR A 292 -4.33 15.63 -12.55
C THR A 292 -4.33 14.25 -11.91
N GLY A 293 -3.30 13.90 -11.15
CA GLY A 293 -3.05 12.55 -10.66
C GLY A 293 -2.68 11.53 -11.74
N SER A 294 -2.28 12.01 -12.93
CA SER A 294 -2.06 11.15 -14.11
C SER A 294 -0.62 10.62 -14.16
N LEU A 295 -0.47 9.39 -14.67
CA LEU A 295 0.81 8.77 -14.94
C LEU A 295 1.07 8.72 -16.44
N THR A 296 2.27 9.11 -16.85
CA THR A 296 2.75 8.93 -18.23
C THR A 296 3.90 7.94 -18.22
N ILE A 297 3.79 6.89 -19.03
CA ILE A 297 4.81 5.83 -19.10
C ILE A 297 5.72 6.07 -20.31
N ASN A 298 7.03 6.08 -20.07
CA ASN A 298 8.04 6.06 -21.12
C ASN A 298 8.40 4.61 -21.48
N SER A 299 7.73 4.07 -22.49
CA SER A 299 7.92 2.69 -22.96
C SER A 299 9.29 2.43 -23.63
N ASN A 300 10.21 3.40 -23.65
CA ASN A 300 11.56 3.22 -24.19
C ASN A 300 12.63 2.96 -23.13
N LEU A 301 12.29 3.10 -21.84
CA LEU A 301 13.23 2.97 -20.75
C LEU A 301 12.67 2.03 -19.67
N VAL A 302 13.23 0.82 -19.63
CA VAL A 302 12.88 -0.24 -18.68
C VAL A 302 13.96 -0.34 -17.62
N TYR A 303 13.54 -0.51 -16.37
CA TYR A 303 14.42 -0.83 -15.24
C TYR A 303 14.44 -2.33 -14.93
N GLU A 304 13.28 -2.98 -15.00
CA GLU A 304 13.11 -4.37 -14.61
C GLU A 304 11.91 -5.00 -15.33
N THR A 305 12.04 -6.28 -15.71
CA THR A 305 10.94 -7.10 -16.23
C THR A 305 10.40 -7.97 -15.11
N VAL A 306 9.10 -7.93 -14.83
CA VAL A 306 8.42 -8.88 -13.93
C VAL A 306 7.73 -9.93 -14.78
N ALA A 307 8.43 -11.03 -15.05
CA ALA A 307 7.99 -12.06 -15.98
C ALA A 307 6.78 -12.85 -15.46
N SER A 308 6.72 -13.07 -14.15
CA SER A 308 5.56 -13.67 -13.49
C SER A 308 5.43 -13.14 -12.07
N SER A 309 4.20 -12.90 -11.62
CA SER A 309 3.89 -12.52 -10.26
C SER A 309 2.62 -13.23 -9.80
N SER A 310 2.63 -13.71 -8.56
CA SER A 310 1.45 -14.23 -7.90
C SER A 310 1.41 -13.82 -6.44
N VAL A 311 0.21 -13.71 -5.89
CA VAL A 311 -0.03 -13.46 -4.47
C VAL A 311 -0.95 -14.54 -3.95
N THR A 312 -0.55 -15.21 -2.87
CA THR A 312 -1.42 -16.08 -2.09
C THR A 312 -1.76 -15.37 -0.80
N PHE A 313 -3.04 -15.31 -0.45
CA PHE A 313 -3.53 -14.66 0.76
C PHE A 313 -4.48 -15.59 1.51
N ASP A 314 -4.58 -15.38 2.81
CA ASP A 314 -5.53 -16.09 3.64
C ASP A 314 -6.93 -15.45 3.47
N PRO A 315 -7.90 -16.12 2.85
CA PRO A 315 -9.22 -15.54 2.61
C PRO A 315 -9.99 -15.28 3.92
N ASP A 316 -9.67 -16.00 5.01
CA ASP A 316 -10.28 -15.82 6.33
C ASP A 316 -9.63 -14.66 7.11
N ARG A 317 -8.44 -14.20 6.70
CA ARG A 317 -7.71 -13.06 7.29
C ARG A 317 -7.53 -11.89 6.31
N ALA A 318 -8.12 -11.96 5.12
CA ALA A 318 -8.27 -10.83 4.24
C ALA A 318 -9.10 -9.77 4.97
N TYR A 319 -8.56 -8.56 5.12
CA TYR A 319 -9.27 -7.42 5.69
C TYR A 319 -10.52 -7.19 4.85
N THR A 320 -11.63 -7.75 5.32
CA THR A 320 -12.92 -7.72 4.68
C THR A 320 -13.75 -6.73 5.49
N SER A 321 -13.83 -5.49 5.02
CA SER A 321 -14.98 -4.63 5.31
C SER A 321 -16.19 -5.23 4.61
N SER A 322 -16.68 -6.38 5.11
CA SER A 322 -17.78 -7.16 4.56
C SER A 322 -17.73 -7.36 3.04
N VAL A 323 -17.37 -8.58 2.61
CA VAL A 323 -17.97 -9.12 1.40
C VAL A 323 -19.47 -9.12 1.64
N THR A 324 -20.15 -8.06 1.23
CA THR A 324 -21.53 -8.21 0.78
C THR A 324 -21.38 -8.98 -0.52
N THR A 325 -21.17 -10.29 -0.41
CA THR A 325 -21.71 -11.17 -1.42
C THR A 325 -23.15 -10.70 -1.48
N THR A 326 -23.54 -10.03 -2.56
CA THR A 326 -24.92 -10.08 -2.98
C THR A 326 -25.20 -11.55 -3.32
N THR A 327 -25.25 -12.40 -2.28
CA THR A 327 -26.39 -13.28 -2.17
C THR A 327 -27.55 -12.33 -2.31
N ALA A 328 -28.32 -12.51 -3.38
CA ALA A 328 -29.57 -11.82 -3.55
C ALA A 328 -30.28 -11.91 -2.19
N ASP A 329 -30.32 -10.79 -1.47
CA ASP A 329 -30.97 -10.71 -0.18
C ASP A 329 -32.45 -10.90 -0.50
N THR A 330 -32.86 -12.15 -0.42
CA THR A 330 -34.21 -12.61 -0.63
C THR A 330 -34.92 -12.30 0.68
N GLY A 331 -35.11 -11.01 0.95
CA GLY A 331 -35.49 -10.60 2.29
C GLY A 331 -35.88 -9.15 2.54
N GLY A 332 -35.89 -8.26 1.55
CA GLY A 332 -36.43 -6.92 1.77
C GLY A 332 -36.32 -6.03 0.53
N THR A 333 -37.43 -5.80 -0.16
CA THR A 333 -37.51 -4.87 -1.30
C THR A 333 -37.43 -3.43 -0.80
N ALA A 334 -36.23 -2.94 -0.48
CA ALA A 334 -36.01 -1.49 -0.39
C ALA A 334 -36.18 -0.93 -1.81
N GLU A 335 -37.26 -0.18 -2.05
CA GLU A 335 -37.50 0.42 -3.36
C GLU A 335 -36.46 1.50 -3.66
N VAL A 336 -35.81 1.40 -4.81
CA VAL A 336 -34.84 2.40 -5.28
C VAL A 336 -35.55 3.73 -5.55
N GLU A 337 -35.02 4.82 -4.98
CA GLU A 337 -35.48 6.18 -5.24
C GLU A 337 -34.70 6.82 -6.39
N ARG A 338 -33.36 6.72 -6.35
CA ARG A 338 -32.47 7.34 -7.34
C ARG A 338 -31.15 6.58 -7.46
N VAL A 339 -30.61 6.53 -8.67
CA VAL A 339 -29.23 6.06 -8.92
C VAL A 339 -28.46 7.22 -9.54
N ASP A 340 -27.35 7.58 -8.90
CA ASP A 340 -26.42 8.60 -9.35
C ASP A 340 -25.11 7.91 -9.76
N TYR A 341 -24.49 8.37 -10.85
CA TYR A 341 -23.18 7.87 -11.28
C TYR A 341 -22.16 8.97 -11.13
N TYR A 342 -21.03 8.67 -10.50
CA TYR A 342 -19.91 9.57 -10.39
C TYR A 342 -18.70 8.99 -11.10
N ARG A 343 -17.90 9.85 -11.71
CA ARG A 343 -16.54 9.49 -12.09
C ARG A 343 -15.67 9.33 -10.85
N ILE A 344 -14.50 8.71 -11.01
CA ILE A 344 -13.53 8.55 -9.91
C ILE A 344 -13.10 9.92 -9.34
N ASP A 345 -13.09 10.96 -10.18
CA ASP A 345 -12.82 12.35 -9.77
C ASP A 345 -13.96 13.01 -8.95
N GLY A 346 -15.05 12.28 -8.67
CA GLY A 346 -16.20 12.74 -7.90
C GLY A 346 -17.24 13.54 -8.71
N THR A 347 -17.06 13.68 -10.03
CA THR A 347 -18.00 14.41 -10.89
C THR A 347 -19.23 13.56 -11.19
N LEU A 348 -20.42 14.11 -10.91
CA LEU A 348 -21.69 13.48 -11.29
C LEU A 348 -21.81 13.42 -12.83
N THR A 349 -22.05 12.23 -13.36
CA THR A 349 -22.35 11.99 -14.77
C THR A 349 -23.80 11.56 -14.96
N ALA A 350 -24.42 11.99 -16.06
CA ALA A 350 -25.78 11.62 -16.39
C ALA A 350 -25.91 10.13 -16.75
N GLN A 351 -24.89 9.59 -17.44
CA GLN A 351 -24.71 8.17 -17.71
C GLN A 351 -23.21 7.87 -17.88
N PRO A 352 -22.70 6.75 -17.33
CA PRO A 352 -21.35 6.30 -17.61
C PRO A 352 -21.18 5.89 -19.09
N ARG A 353 -19.96 5.96 -19.61
CA ARG A 353 -19.59 5.39 -20.91
C ARG A 353 -19.20 3.93 -20.75
N GLU A 354 -19.46 3.12 -21.78
CA GLU A 354 -18.96 1.74 -21.84
C GLU A 354 -17.43 1.73 -21.62
N GLY A 355 -16.97 0.91 -20.69
CA GLY A 355 -15.57 0.81 -20.27
C GLY A 355 -15.11 1.85 -19.22
N GLU A 356 -15.97 2.76 -18.78
CA GLU A 356 -15.63 3.78 -17.77
C GLU A 356 -15.75 3.20 -16.35
N LEU A 357 -14.71 3.41 -15.52
CA LEU A 357 -14.78 3.15 -14.08
C LEU A 357 -15.57 4.27 -13.40
N VAL A 358 -16.68 3.90 -12.77
CA VAL A 358 -17.61 4.82 -12.11
C VAL A 358 -17.96 4.36 -10.71
N ILE A 359 -18.36 5.31 -9.88
CA ILE A 359 -18.99 5.07 -8.58
C ILE A 359 -20.50 5.16 -8.81
N ARG A 360 -21.20 4.02 -8.72
CA ARG A 360 -22.65 3.97 -8.73
C ARG A 360 -23.15 4.17 -7.31
N ARG A 361 -23.90 5.24 -7.07
CA ARG A 361 -24.53 5.53 -5.79
C ARG A 361 -26.03 5.31 -5.88
N THR A 362 -26.56 4.39 -5.08
CA THR A 362 -28.00 4.09 -5.01
C THR A 362 -28.59 4.70 -3.75
N LEU A 363 -29.59 5.55 -3.93
CA LEU A 363 -30.45 6.07 -2.87
C LEU A 363 -31.76 5.27 -2.86
N TYR A 364 -32.09 4.69 -1.71
CA TYR A 364 -33.34 3.97 -1.48
C TYR A 364 -34.39 4.88 -0.85
N LYS A 365 -35.67 4.58 -1.04
CA LYS A 365 -36.80 5.39 -0.53
C LYS A 365 -36.85 5.49 1.00
N ASP A 366 -36.16 4.62 1.71
CA ASP A 366 -36.00 4.67 3.17
C ASP A 366 -34.87 5.62 3.63
N GLY A 367 -34.17 6.26 2.69
CA GLY A 367 -33.07 7.18 2.92
C GLY A 367 -31.70 6.51 3.00
N THR A 368 -31.63 5.18 2.88
CA THR A 368 -30.36 4.43 2.85
C THR A 368 -29.59 4.74 1.56
N VAL A 369 -28.27 4.77 1.66
CA VAL A 369 -27.37 5.02 0.53
C VAL A 369 -26.34 3.89 0.45
N THR A 370 -26.21 3.26 -0.72
CA THR A 370 -25.08 2.37 -1.05
C THR A 370 -24.25 2.98 -2.17
N SER A 371 -22.95 2.71 -2.20
CA SER A 371 -22.04 3.16 -3.26
C SER A 371 -21.14 2.01 -3.66
N ASP A 372 -21.10 1.71 -4.95
CA ASP A 372 -20.33 0.60 -5.50
C ASP A 372 -19.40 1.14 -6.59
N LYS A 373 -18.15 0.70 -6.63
CA LYS A 373 -17.24 1.02 -7.74
C LYS A 373 -17.39 -0.07 -8.79
N MET A 374 -17.63 0.34 -10.03
CA MET A 374 -17.85 -0.62 -11.11
C MET A 374 -17.39 -0.06 -12.45
N PHE A 375 -16.92 -0.96 -13.31
CA PHE A 375 -16.80 -0.66 -14.72
C PHE A 375 -18.18 -0.75 -15.39
N TRP A 376 -18.53 0.26 -16.19
CA TRP A 376 -19.80 0.30 -16.89
C TRP A 376 -19.76 -0.51 -18.20
N HIS A 377 -20.77 -1.35 -18.41
CA HIS A 377 -20.95 -2.21 -19.58
C HIS A 377 -22.21 -1.86 -20.35
#